data_AF-A0A317CN75-F1
#
_entry.id   AF-A0A317CN75-F1
#
_cell.length_a   1.000
_cell.length_b   1.000
_cell.length_c   1.000
_cell.angle_alpha   90.00
_cell.angle_beta   90.00
_cell.angle_gamma   90.00
#
_symmetry.space_group_name_H-M   'P 1'
#
loop_
_entity.id
_entity.type
_entity.pdbx_description
1 polymer ?
#
loop_
_entity_poly.entity_id
_entity_poly.type
_entity_poly.pdbx_seq_one_letter_code
_entity_poly.pdbx_strand_id
1 'polypeptide(L)'
;MNIADYRREYTQSGLNRADLETDPFRQFERWFSQALKSDYPDANAMSLATVSEDGKPSLRTVLLKGFDAKGFTFFTNYDSDKAQHIASNDQVCLLFSWLQVDRQIEIRGTAKKVSNAESAEYFGSRPEGSQLGAWASHQSQPIDTREQLMGQLEEVTERFKGKSVPLPDNWGGYRVIPESIEFWQGRENRLHDRFEYRLKDGAWELRRLQP
;
A
#
# COMPACT_ATOMS: atom_id res chain seq x y z
N MET A 1 -8.65 -4.86 -33.47
CA MET A 1 -9.16 -5.24 -32.15
C MET A 1 -9.68 -3.99 -31.48
N ASN A 2 -10.97 -3.90 -31.19
CA ASN A 2 -11.54 -2.76 -30.46
C ASN A 2 -11.49 -3.10 -28.96
N ILE A 3 -10.78 -2.29 -28.18
CA ILE A 3 -10.63 -2.49 -26.73
C ILE A 3 -12.01 -2.44 -26.03
N ALA A 4 -12.97 -1.68 -26.57
CA ALA A 4 -14.30 -1.54 -25.99
C ALA A 4 -15.13 -2.84 -25.98
N ASP A 5 -14.74 -3.83 -26.79
CA ASP A 5 -15.42 -5.13 -26.87
C ASP A 5 -14.94 -6.11 -25.79
N TYR A 6 -13.84 -5.80 -25.09
CA TYR A 6 -13.34 -6.62 -23.99
C TYR A 6 -14.25 -6.45 -22.76
N ARG A 7 -15.11 -7.44 -22.52
CA ARG A 7 -16.04 -7.48 -21.39
C ARG A 7 -15.87 -8.76 -20.61
N ARG A 8 -15.79 -8.63 -19.29
CA ARG A 8 -15.85 -9.73 -18.34
C ARG A 8 -17.11 -9.54 -17.49
N GLU A 9 -17.87 -10.60 -17.29
CA GLU A 9 -18.98 -10.59 -16.35
C GLU A 9 -18.49 -10.90 -14.93
N TYR A 10 -19.08 -10.22 -13.95
CA TYR A 10 -18.75 -10.34 -12.53
C TYR A 10 -19.82 -11.19 -11.83
N THR A 11 -19.53 -12.47 -11.65
CA THR A 11 -20.49 -13.48 -11.15
C THR A 11 -20.29 -13.86 -9.69
N GLN A 12 -19.36 -13.22 -8.99
CA GLN A 12 -19.09 -13.44 -7.56
C GLN A 12 -20.29 -13.07 -6.70
N SER A 13 -20.39 -13.66 -5.50
CA SER A 13 -21.44 -13.31 -4.53
C SER A 13 -21.42 -11.81 -4.19
N GLY A 14 -22.61 -11.24 -3.98
CA GLY A 14 -22.75 -9.81 -3.69
C GLY A 14 -22.37 -9.44 -2.27
N LEU A 15 -22.31 -8.13 -2.02
CA LEU A 15 -22.01 -7.55 -0.72
C LEU A 15 -23.24 -6.80 -0.20
N ASN A 16 -23.81 -7.25 0.92
CA ASN A 16 -24.94 -6.58 1.56
C ASN A 16 -24.52 -5.88 2.85
N ARG A 17 -25.30 -4.88 3.25
CA ARG A 17 -25.06 -4.12 4.50
C ARG A 17 -25.06 -5.02 5.74
N ALA A 18 -25.93 -6.03 5.77
CA ALA A 18 -26.04 -6.94 6.90
C ALA A 18 -24.82 -7.86 7.06
N ASP A 19 -24.06 -8.05 5.97
CA ASP A 19 -22.88 -8.90 5.96
C ASP A 19 -21.63 -8.14 6.41
N LEU A 20 -21.69 -6.81 6.53
CA LEU A 20 -20.54 -5.94 6.81
C LEU A 20 -20.26 -5.83 8.31
N GLU A 21 -18.98 -5.84 8.67
CA GLU A 21 -18.56 -5.54 10.04
C GLU A 21 -18.88 -4.08 10.40
N THR A 22 -19.11 -3.77 11.67
CA THR A 22 -19.28 -2.37 12.10
C THR A 22 -17.96 -1.60 12.12
N ASP A 23 -16.85 -2.31 12.40
CA ASP A 23 -15.50 -1.79 12.37
C ASP A 23 -14.86 -2.04 10.99
N PRO A 24 -14.43 -1.00 10.26
CA PRO A 24 -13.83 -1.18 8.95
C PRO A 24 -12.49 -1.92 8.97
N PHE A 25 -11.74 -1.89 10.08
CA PHE A 25 -10.49 -2.64 10.19
C PHE A 25 -10.75 -4.14 10.28
N ARG A 26 -11.82 -4.55 10.96
CA ARG A 26 -12.29 -5.96 10.96
C ARG A 26 -12.82 -6.37 9.60
N GLN A 27 -13.54 -5.48 8.93
CA GLN A 27 -13.98 -5.71 7.55
C GLN A 27 -12.79 -5.94 6.61
N PHE A 28 -11.75 -5.09 6.72
CA PHE A 28 -10.50 -5.25 5.98
C PHE A 28 -9.81 -6.58 6.31
N GLU A 29 -9.62 -6.90 7.59
CA GLU A 29 -8.99 -8.14 8.05
C GLU A 29 -9.68 -9.37 7.47
N ARG A 30 -11.01 -9.39 7.48
CA ARG A 30 -11.82 -10.48 6.93
C ARG A 30 -11.56 -10.68 5.43
N TRP A 31 -11.57 -9.60 4.68
CA TRP A 31 -11.35 -9.60 3.23
C TRP A 31 -9.89 -9.93 2.87
N PHE A 32 -8.93 -9.38 3.59
CA PHE A 32 -7.51 -9.66 3.44
C PHE A 32 -7.18 -11.13 3.75
N SER A 33 -7.76 -11.68 4.82
CA SER A 33 -7.63 -13.10 5.17
C SER A 33 -8.19 -14.03 4.09
N GLN A 34 -9.28 -13.63 3.42
CA GLN A 34 -9.84 -14.37 2.31
C GLN A 34 -8.91 -14.34 1.08
N ALA A 35 -8.33 -13.17 0.76
CA ALA A 35 -7.37 -13.03 -0.33
C ALA A 35 -6.10 -13.87 -0.10
N LEU A 36 -5.60 -13.92 1.14
CA LEU A 36 -4.47 -14.78 1.51
C LEU A 36 -4.79 -16.28 1.36
N LYS A 37 -6.00 -16.70 1.72
CA LYS A 37 -6.44 -18.10 1.61
C LYS A 37 -6.72 -18.53 0.17
N SER A 38 -7.05 -17.59 -0.71
CA SER A 38 -7.31 -17.86 -2.13
C SER A 38 -6.05 -17.91 -2.98
N ASP A 39 -4.86 -17.93 -2.36
CA ASP A 39 -3.56 -17.89 -3.03
C ASP A 39 -3.44 -16.72 -4.02
N TYR A 40 -4.05 -15.57 -3.66
CA TYR A 40 -3.97 -14.37 -4.50
C TYR A 40 -2.51 -13.86 -4.51
N PRO A 41 -1.85 -13.76 -5.68
CA PRO A 41 -0.47 -13.31 -5.74
C PRO A 41 -0.30 -11.94 -5.11
N ASP A 42 0.62 -11.84 -4.16
CA ASP A 42 0.91 -10.61 -3.41
C ASP A 42 -0.37 -9.92 -2.91
N ALA A 43 -1.25 -10.62 -2.19
CA ALA A 43 -2.48 -10.04 -1.63
C ALA A 43 -2.25 -8.76 -0.81
N ASN A 44 -1.05 -8.58 -0.25
CA ASN A 44 -0.62 -7.39 0.48
C ASN A 44 -0.06 -6.26 -0.40
N ALA A 45 0.02 -6.43 -1.72
CA ALA A 45 0.36 -5.36 -2.63
C ALA A 45 -0.80 -4.37 -2.77
N MET A 46 -0.45 -3.09 -2.73
CA MET A 46 -1.38 -1.98 -2.85
C MET A 46 -0.77 -0.88 -3.71
N SER A 47 -1.58 -0.22 -4.53
CA SER A 47 -1.17 1.02 -5.19
C SER A 47 -1.23 2.17 -4.19
N LEU A 48 -0.16 2.95 -4.09
CA LEU A 48 -0.07 4.16 -3.29
C LEU A 48 -0.06 5.37 -4.21
N ALA A 49 -1.14 6.15 -4.14
CA ALA A 49 -1.22 7.48 -4.74
C ALA A 49 -0.67 8.54 -3.78
N THR A 50 0.24 9.37 -4.26
CA THR A 50 0.72 10.59 -3.59
C THR A 50 0.64 11.77 -4.54
N VAL A 51 0.62 12.99 -4.04
CA VAL A 51 0.54 14.21 -4.85
C VAL A 51 1.75 15.08 -4.57
N SER A 52 2.45 15.52 -5.61
CA SER A 52 3.58 16.45 -5.48
C SER A 52 3.10 17.84 -5.07
N GLU A 53 4.05 18.71 -4.68
CA GLU A 53 3.76 20.10 -4.28
C GLU A 53 3.06 20.91 -5.39
N ASP A 54 3.35 20.62 -6.67
CA ASP A 54 2.69 21.23 -7.82
C ASP A 54 1.34 20.59 -8.20
N GLY A 55 0.80 19.71 -7.34
CA GLY A 55 -0.53 19.13 -7.50
C GLY A 55 -0.58 17.93 -8.47
N LYS A 56 0.55 17.38 -8.91
CA LYS A 56 0.57 16.24 -9.83
C LYS A 56 0.47 14.91 -9.06
N PRO A 57 -0.51 14.04 -9.39
CA PRO A 57 -0.58 12.72 -8.78
C PRO A 57 0.50 11.79 -9.32
N SER A 58 0.98 10.89 -8.47
CA SER A 58 1.87 9.80 -8.82
C SER A 58 1.44 8.52 -8.13
N LEU A 59 1.50 7.38 -8.83
CA LEU A 59 1.15 6.06 -8.32
C LEU A 59 2.34 5.11 -8.44
N ARG A 60 2.45 4.19 -7.48
CA ARG A 60 3.34 3.03 -7.52
C ARG A 60 2.82 1.95 -6.59
N THR A 61 3.19 0.71 -6.84
CA THR A 61 2.89 -0.39 -5.92
C THR A 61 3.84 -0.35 -4.72
N VAL A 62 3.28 -0.51 -3.53
CA VAL A 62 3.99 -0.78 -2.28
C VAL A 62 3.35 -2.00 -1.60
N LEU A 63 4.03 -2.57 -0.62
CA LEU A 63 3.52 -3.72 0.13
C LEU A 63 3.06 -3.28 1.52
N LEU A 64 1.84 -3.66 1.89
CA LEU A 64 1.36 -3.59 3.26
C LEU A 64 2.22 -4.51 4.14
N LYS A 65 2.74 -3.96 5.25
CA LYS A 65 3.58 -4.68 6.21
C LYS A 65 2.96 -4.82 7.60
N GLY A 66 1.92 -4.06 7.88
CA GLY A 66 1.11 -4.23 9.08
C GLY A 66 -0.10 -3.32 9.01
N PHE A 67 -1.14 -3.67 9.74
CA PHE A 67 -2.28 -2.79 9.97
C PHE A 67 -2.85 -3.07 11.35
N ASP A 68 -3.39 -2.03 11.97
CA ASP A 68 -4.11 -2.10 13.23
C ASP A 68 -5.15 -0.95 13.26
N ALA A 69 -5.81 -0.75 14.39
CA ALA A 69 -6.79 0.34 14.55
C ALA A 69 -6.21 1.76 14.33
N LYS A 70 -4.88 1.91 14.27
CA LYS A 70 -4.21 3.20 13.99
C LYS A 70 -3.96 3.42 12.50
N GLY A 71 -4.03 2.38 11.65
CA GLY A 71 -3.89 2.53 10.20
C GLY A 71 -3.05 1.45 9.52
N PHE A 72 -2.62 1.76 8.30
CA PHE A 72 -1.97 0.82 7.37
C PHE A 72 -0.51 1.20 7.15
N THR A 73 0.41 0.27 7.41
CA THR A 73 1.85 0.56 7.45
C THR A 73 2.58 -0.02 6.24
N PHE A 74 3.43 0.80 5.61
CA PHE A 74 4.37 0.40 4.57
C PHE A 74 5.74 1.03 4.83
N PHE A 75 6.80 0.49 4.22
CA PHE A 75 8.17 0.98 4.41
C PHE A 75 8.80 1.40 3.08
N THR A 76 9.63 2.42 3.11
CA THR A 76 10.22 3.03 1.92
C THR A 76 11.50 3.81 2.24
N ASN A 77 12.14 4.35 1.20
CA ASN A 77 13.23 5.30 1.35
C ASN A 77 12.64 6.73 1.40
N TYR A 78 13.04 7.50 2.41
CA TYR A 78 12.58 8.86 2.69
C TYR A 78 13.04 9.91 1.66
N ASP A 79 14.03 9.59 0.83
CA ASP A 79 14.50 10.46 -0.24
C ASP A 79 13.76 10.23 -1.58
N SER A 80 12.91 9.20 -1.66
CA SER A 80 12.18 8.87 -2.87
C SER A 80 11.05 9.86 -3.19
N ASP A 81 10.61 9.91 -4.45
CA ASP A 81 9.54 10.85 -4.88
C ASP A 81 8.29 10.73 -4.01
N LYS A 82 7.87 9.49 -3.69
CA LYS A 82 6.67 9.28 -2.87
C LYS A 82 6.83 9.88 -1.47
N ALA A 83 8.03 9.81 -0.89
CA ALA A 83 8.30 10.35 0.43
C ALA A 83 8.43 11.87 0.39
N GLN A 84 9.02 12.43 -0.66
CA GLN A 84 9.03 13.88 -0.90
C GLN A 84 7.60 14.43 -1.08
N HIS A 85 6.76 13.73 -1.85
CA HIS A 85 5.35 14.08 -2.00
C HIS A 85 4.61 14.03 -0.66
N ILE A 86 4.81 12.97 0.13
CA ILE A 86 4.19 12.84 1.47
C ILE A 86 4.67 13.95 2.42
N ALA A 87 5.93 14.37 2.31
CA ALA A 87 6.48 15.43 3.16
C ALA A 87 5.84 16.80 2.87
N SER A 88 5.48 17.09 1.62
CA SER A 88 4.79 18.34 1.25
C SER A 88 3.26 18.25 1.32
N ASN A 89 2.70 17.06 1.06
CA ASN A 89 1.28 16.77 1.12
C ASN A 89 1.05 15.35 1.67
N ASP A 90 0.62 15.27 2.93
CA ASP A 90 0.43 14.00 3.62
C ASP A 90 -0.83 13.24 3.19
N GLN A 91 -1.68 13.83 2.34
CA GLN A 91 -2.88 13.20 1.81
C GLN A 91 -2.51 12.11 0.80
N VAL A 92 -2.90 10.87 1.09
CA VAL A 92 -2.60 9.70 0.26
C VAL A 92 -3.85 8.83 0.06
N CYS A 93 -3.79 8.00 -0.98
CA CYS A 93 -4.78 6.96 -1.21
C CYS A 93 -4.09 5.61 -1.45
N LEU A 94 -4.59 4.56 -0.81
CA LEU A 94 -4.20 3.18 -1.03
C LEU A 94 -5.31 2.47 -1.80
N LEU A 95 -4.94 1.65 -2.79
CA LEU A 95 -5.87 0.79 -3.50
C LEU A 95 -5.36 -0.65 -3.52
N PHE A 96 -6.10 -1.55 -2.87
CA PHE A 96 -5.99 -2.99 -3.08
C PHE A 96 -6.86 -3.37 -4.26
N SER A 97 -6.29 -4.00 -5.28
CA SER A 97 -7.01 -4.44 -6.49
C SER A 97 -6.93 -5.96 -6.61
N TRP A 98 -7.85 -6.66 -5.97
CA TRP A 98 -7.94 -8.12 -6.04
C TRP A 98 -8.87 -8.55 -7.17
N LEU A 99 -8.41 -8.32 -8.40
CA LEU A 99 -9.22 -8.45 -9.61
C LEU A 99 -9.71 -9.88 -9.89
N GLN A 100 -9.02 -10.90 -9.39
CA GLN A 100 -9.43 -12.31 -9.55
C GLN A 100 -10.68 -12.66 -8.72
N VAL A 101 -10.91 -11.95 -7.62
CA VAL A 101 -12.08 -12.12 -6.74
C VAL A 101 -13.03 -10.92 -6.85
N ASP A 102 -12.83 -10.07 -7.86
CA ASP A 102 -13.67 -8.92 -8.18
C ASP A 102 -13.85 -7.97 -7.00
N ARG A 103 -12.77 -7.73 -6.25
CA ARG A 103 -12.77 -6.84 -5.08
C ARG A 103 -11.76 -5.72 -5.23
N GLN A 104 -12.15 -4.56 -4.72
CA GLN A 104 -11.22 -3.48 -4.45
C GLN A 104 -11.45 -2.94 -3.04
N ILE A 105 -10.37 -2.47 -2.42
CA ILE A 105 -10.44 -1.70 -1.18
C ILE A 105 -9.69 -0.40 -1.42
N GLU A 106 -10.40 0.73 -1.33
CA GLU A 106 -9.81 2.06 -1.37
C GLU A 106 -9.69 2.62 0.05
N ILE A 107 -8.53 3.12 0.43
CA ILE A 107 -8.30 3.74 1.74
C ILE A 107 -7.75 5.14 1.50
N ARG A 108 -8.49 6.17 1.94
CA ARG A 108 -8.07 7.57 1.87
C ARG A 108 -7.69 8.05 3.25
N GLY A 109 -6.61 8.81 3.37
CA GLY A 109 -6.20 9.37 4.65
C GLY A 109 -4.83 10.04 4.61
N THR A 110 -4.21 10.17 5.79
CA THR A 110 -2.93 10.86 5.95
C THR A 110 -1.79 9.91 6.27
N ALA A 111 -0.65 10.08 5.60
CA ALA A 111 0.57 9.32 5.87
C ALA A 111 1.43 10.02 6.93
N LYS A 112 1.75 9.32 8.03
CA LYS A 112 2.67 9.78 9.08
C LYS A 112 3.85 8.83 9.22
N LYS A 113 5.06 9.36 9.44
CA LYS A 113 6.24 8.52 9.70
C LYS A 113 6.00 7.68 10.97
N VAL A 114 6.37 6.40 10.92
CA VAL A 114 6.40 5.55 12.12
C VAL A 114 7.63 5.87 12.97
N SER A 115 7.68 5.33 14.18
CA SER A 115 8.84 5.52 15.06
C SER A 115 10.11 4.92 14.46
N ASN A 116 11.28 5.44 14.87
CA ASN A 116 12.56 4.86 14.47
C ASN A 116 12.69 3.41 14.98
N ALA A 117 12.12 3.11 16.15
CA ALA A 117 12.07 1.75 16.71
C ALA A 117 11.26 0.79 15.82
N GLU A 118 10.06 1.18 15.39
CA GLU A 118 9.26 0.39 14.42
C GLU A 118 10.01 0.19 13.10
N SER A 119 10.75 1.21 12.63
CA SER A 119 11.57 1.12 11.42
C SER A 119 12.75 0.17 11.58
N ALA A 120 13.46 0.23 12.71
CA ALA A 120 14.60 -0.64 13.00
C ALA A 120 14.18 -2.09 13.17
N GLU A 121 13.08 -2.35 13.88
CA GLU A 121 12.52 -3.69 14.06
C GLU A 121 12.17 -4.33 12.71
N TYR A 122 11.40 -3.63 11.88
CA TYR A 122 11.03 -4.15 10.57
C TYR A 122 12.25 -4.26 9.62
N PHE A 123 13.19 -3.31 9.65
CA PHE A 123 14.39 -3.40 8.82
C PHE A 123 15.23 -4.64 9.17
N GLY A 124 15.44 -4.89 10.46
CA GLY A 124 16.20 -6.04 10.94
C GLY A 124 15.58 -7.39 10.59
N SER A 125 14.25 -7.45 10.37
CA SER A 125 13.56 -8.67 9.96
C SER A 125 13.64 -8.95 8.45
N ARG A 126 14.16 -8.02 7.63
CA ARG A 126 14.25 -8.20 6.17
C ARG A 126 15.39 -9.16 5.81
N PRO A 127 15.29 -9.89 4.68
CA PRO A 127 16.43 -10.64 4.16
C PRO A 127 17.66 -9.75 3.96
N GLU A 128 18.85 -10.27 4.22
CA GLU A 128 20.10 -9.48 4.15
C GLU A 128 20.27 -8.76 2.79
N GLY A 129 20.00 -9.44 1.67
CA GLY A 129 20.04 -8.79 0.35
C GLY A 129 19.09 -7.61 0.19
N SER A 130 17.94 -7.63 0.88
CA SER A 130 17.01 -6.49 0.92
C SER A 130 17.51 -5.34 1.81
N GLN A 131 18.24 -5.65 2.89
CA GLN A 131 18.90 -4.66 3.74
C GLN A 131 20.04 -3.97 2.97
N LEU A 132 20.90 -4.75 2.30
CA LEU A 132 21.98 -4.25 1.44
C LEU A 132 21.44 -3.40 0.28
N GLY A 133 20.40 -3.88 -0.41
CA GLY A 133 19.77 -3.12 -1.50
C GLY A 133 19.19 -1.78 -1.06
N ALA A 134 18.74 -1.65 0.19
CA ALA A 134 18.25 -0.39 0.74
C ALA A 134 19.38 0.62 1.02
N TRP A 135 20.59 0.15 1.31
CA TRP A 135 21.79 0.99 1.41
C TRP A 135 22.35 1.38 0.04
N ALA A 136 22.33 0.46 -0.92
CA ALA A 136 22.94 0.66 -2.22
C ALA A 136 22.15 1.62 -3.12
N SER A 137 20.80 1.55 -3.08
CA SER A 137 19.96 2.29 -4.02
C SER A 137 19.51 3.65 -3.48
N HIS A 138 19.88 4.71 -4.21
CA HIS A 138 19.27 6.04 -4.07
C HIS A 138 17.89 6.06 -4.77
N GLN A 139 16.87 5.53 -4.10
CA GLN A 139 15.54 5.32 -4.69
C GLN A 139 14.99 6.60 -5.35
N SER A 140 14.49 6.47 -6.60
CA SER A 140 14.00 7.53 -7.48
C SER A 140 15.05 8.45 -8.12
N GLN A 141 16.33 8.36 -7.75
CA GLN A 141 17.37 9.12 -8.42
C GLN A 141 17.77 8.47 -9.76
N PRO A 142 18.12 9.26 -10.79
CA PRO A 142 18.59 8.72 -12.06
C PRO A 142 19.92 7.98 -11.87
N ILE A 143 20.12 6.94 -12.67
CA ILE A 143 21.36 6.19 -12.78
C ILE A 143 21.54 5.79 -14.25
N ASP A 144 22.76 5.87 -14.78
CA ASP A 144 22.97 5.74 -16.22
C ASP A 144 22.83 4.29 -16.67
N THR A 145 23.33 3.35 -15.87
CA THR A 145 23.35 1.94 -16.24
C THR A 145 23.07 0.99 -15.09
N ARG A 146 22.70 -0.25 -15.44
CA ARG A 146 22.50 -1.33 -14.47
C ARG A 146 23.81 -1.72 -13.79
N GLU A 147 24.93 -1.66 -14.51
CA GLU A 147 26.26 -2.00 -13.99
C GLU A 147 26.66 -1.03 -12.87
N GLN A 148 26.34 0.26 -12.99
CA GLN A 148 26.55 1.22 -11.90
C GLN A 148 25.73 0.84 -10.64
N LEU A 149 24.47 0.43 -10.80
CA LEU A 149 23.63 -0.03 -9.68
C LEU A 149 24.22 -1.28 -9.01
N MET A 150 24.71 -2.23 -9.81
CA MET A 150 25.35 -3.44 -9.30
C MET A 150 26.66 -3.11 -8.57
N GLY A 151 27.45 -2.15 -9.07
CA GLY A 151 28.64 -1.66 -8.39
C GLY A 151 28.34 -1.04 -7.02
N GLN A 152 27.28 -0.24 -6.90
CA GLN A 152 26.82 0.29 -5.60
C GLN A 152 26.46 -0.85 -4.62
N LEU A 153 25.80 -1.90 -5.12
CA LEU A 153 25.46 -3.06 -4.29
C LEU A 153 26.70 -3.83 -3.85
N GLU A 154 27.67 -4.02 -4.73
CA GLU A 154 28.94 -4.69 -4.40
C GLU A 154 29.74 -3.92 -3.35
N GLU A 155 29.85 -2.59 -3.49
CA GLU A 155 30.52 -1.72 -2.51
C GLU A 155 29.89 -1.87 -1.11
N VAL A 156 28.56 -1.78 -1.03
CA VAL A 156 27.81 -1.93 0.21
C VAL A 156 27.92 -3.34 0.78
N THR A 157 27.91 -4.35 -0.07
CA THR A 157 28.08 -5.76 0.32
C THR A 157 29.44 -5.99 0.95
N GLU A 158 30.53 -5.49 0.35
CA GLU A 158 31.86 -5.62 0.92
C GLU A 158 32.01 -4.78 2.20
N ARG A 159 31.43 -3.58 2.25
CA ARG A 159 31.43 -2.70 3.44
C ARG A 159 30.84 -3.40 4.68
N PHE A 160 29.74 -4.13 4.50
CA PHE A 160 29.01 -4.81 5.58
C PHE A 160 29.30 -6.30 5.70
N LYS A 161 30.24 -6.85 4.93
CA LYS A 161 30.61 -8.25 4.98
C LYS A 161 31.01 -8.71 6.39
N GLY A 162 30.32 -9.75 6.88
CA GLY A 162 30.53 -10.29 8.22
C GLY A 162 30.07 -9.37 9.36
N LYS A 163 29.29 -8.32 9.06
CA LYS A 163 28.73 -7.37 10.04
C LYS A 163 27.21 -7.33 9.90
N SER A 164 26.52 -6.84 10.93
CA SER A 164 25.11 -6.49 10.78
C SER A 164 24.96 -5.25 9.89
N VAL A 165 23.94 -5.25 9.03
CA VAL A 165 23.58 -4.08 8.23
C VAL A 165 22.70 -3.18 9.10
N PRO A 166 23.14 -1.97 9.47
CA PRO A 166 22.32 -1.07 10.27
C PRO A 166 21.16 -0.49 9.44
N LEU A 167 20.15 0.05 10.12
CA LEU A 167 19.11 0.85 9.47
C LEU A 167 19.73 2.12 8.82
N PRO A 168 19.52 2.40 7.53
CA PRO A 168 19.90 3.68 6.92
C PRO A 168 19.08 4.85 7.49
N ASP A 169 19.70 6.02 7.65
CA ASP A 169 19.03 7.23 8.17
C ASP A 169 17.84 7.70 7.30
N ASN A 170 17.93 7.44 6.00
CA ASN A 170 16.91 7.77 5.00
C ASN A 170 15.93 6.61 4.76
N TRP A 171 15.81 5.64 5.65
CA TRP A 171 14.90 4.51 5.48
C TRP A 171 13.92 4.37 6.65
N GLY A 172 12.67 4.05 6.37
CA GLY A 172 11.70 3.74 7.42
C GLY A 172 10.26 3.63 6.93
N GLY A 173 9.33 3.67 7.88
CA GLY A 173 7.92 3.40 7.64
C GLY A 173 7.03 4.64 7.60
N TYR A 174 5.93 4.53 6.87
CA TYR A 174 4.77 5.39 6.97
C TYR A 174 3.55 4.57 7.39
N ARG A 175 2.73 5.15 8.27
CA ARG A 175 1.39 4.68 8.62
C ARG A 175 0.37 5.61 7.98
N VAL A 176 -0.50 5.06 7.15
CA VAL A 176 -1.67 5.75 6.59
C VAL A 176 -2.82 5.65 7.59
N ILE A 177 -3.18 6.78 8.19
CA ILE A 177 -4.29 6.93 9.13
C ILE A 177 -5.55 7.18 8.30
N PRO A 178 -6.51 6.26 8.25
CA PRO A 178 -7.64 6.35 7.34
C PRO A 178 -8.69 7.36 7.81
N GLU A 179 -9.20 8.14 6.86
CA GLU A 179 -10.39 8.99 6.99
C GLU A 179 -11.61 8.33 6.32
N SER A 180 -11.37 7.54 5.27
CA SER A 180 -12.38 6.65 4.69
C SER A 180 -11.79 5.34 4.19
N ILE A 181 -12.61 4.30 4.22
CA ILE A 181 -12.31 2.97 3.68
C ILE A 181 -13.52 2.52 2.86
N GLU A 182 -13.34 2.37 1.54
CA GLU A 182 -14.36 1.89 0.61
C GLU A 182 -14.09 0.42 0.24
N PHE A 183 -15.13 -0.39 0.34
CA PHE A 183 -15.18 -1.78 -0.10
C PHE A 183 -16.04 -1.87 -1.36
N TRP A 184 -15.43 -2.32 -2.45
CA TRP A 184 -16.08 -2.51 -3.74
C TRP A 184 -16.10 -4.00 -4.09
N GLN A 185 -17.26 -4.49 -4.52
CA GLN A 185 -17.46 -5.85 -5.02
C GLN A 185 -18.13 -5.81 -6.40
N GLY A 186 -17.50 -6.47 -7.37
CA GLY A 186 -17.99 -6.59 -8.73
C GLY A 186 -19.33 -7.34 -8.78
N ARG A 187 -20.24 -6.87 -9.65
CA ARG A 187 -21.59 -7.42 -9.85
C ARG A 187 -21.98 -7.31 -11.32
N GLU A 188 -22.94 -8.13 -11.70
CA GLU A 188 -23.54 -8.13 -13.03
C GLU A 188 -24.11 -6.75 -13.41
N ASN A 189 -24.25 -6.50 -14.71
CA ASN A 189 -24.81 -5.27 -15.27
C ASN A 189 -24.10 -3.98 -14.82
N ARG A 190 -22.88 -4.08 -14.29
CA ARG A 190 -22.09 -2.97 -13.71
C ARG A 190 -22.75 -2.31 -12.49
N LEU A 191 -23.73 -2.98 -11.88
CA LEU A 191 -24.40 -2.51 -10.68
C LEU A 191 -23.64 -2.96 -9.43
N HIS A 192 -22.39 -2.51 -9.31
CA HIS A 192 -21.44 -2.92 -8.28
C HIS A 192 -21.92 -2.58 -6.87
N ASP A 193 -21.56 -3.42 -5.91
CA ASP A 193 -21.82 -3.14 -4.51
C ASP A 193 -20.67 -2.31 -3.95
N ARG A 194 -20.99 -1.11 -3.46
CA ARG A 194 -20.03 -0.15 -2.91
C ARG A 194 -20.45 0.29 -1.52
N PHE A 195 -19.59 0.08 -0.55
CA PHE A 195 -19.80 0.53 0.83
C PHE A 195 -18.59 1.28 1.34
N GLU A 196 -18.82 2.49 1.83
CA GLU A 196 -17.78 3.32 2.40
C GLU A 196 -18.03 3.51 3.89
N TYR A 197 -16.98 3.26 4.67
CA TYR A 197 -16.86 3.70 6.05
C TYR A 197 -16.16 5.05 6.04
N ARG A 198 -16.78 6.07 6.61
CA ARG A 198 -16.19 7.40 6.73
C ARG A 198 -16.09 7.80 8.19
N LEU A 199 -14.92 8.24 8.62
CA LEU A 199 -14.70 8.71 9.98
C LEU A 199 -15.30 10.11 10.13
N LYS A 200 -16.17 10.28 11.10
CA LYS A 200 -16.82 11.56 11.41
C LYS A 200 -17.01 11.67 12.92
N ASP A 201 -16.52 12.77 13.50
CA ASP A 201 -16.62 13.04 14.94
C ASP A 201 -16.13 11.87 15.83
N GLY A 202 -15.11 11.14 15.35
CA GLY A 202 -14.52 9.98 16.05
C GLY A 202 -15.27 8.66 15.89
N ALA A 203 -16.33 8.60 15.09
CA ALA A 203 -17.11 7.40 14.80
C ALA A 203 -17.12 7.06 13.30
N TRP A 204 -17.17 5.77 12.97
CA TRP A 204 -17.29 5.31 11.58
C TRP A 204 -18.76 5.28 11.15
N GLU A 205 -19.10 6.08 10.14
CA GLU A 205 -20.40 6.04 9.47
C GLU A 205 -20.33 5.16 8.22
N LEU A 206 -21.20 4.14 8.14
CA LEU A 206 -21.29 3.25 6.97
C LEU A 206 -22.38 3.71 6.00
N ARG A 207 -22.02 3.88 4.72
CA ARG A 207 -22.94 4.26 3.64
C ARG A 207 -22.76 3.41 2.38
N ARG A 208 -23.85 3.20 1.64
CA ARG A 208 -23.81 2.62 0.30
C ARG A 208 -23.58 3.72 -0.73
N LEU A 209 -22.74 3.47 -1.72
CA LEU A 209 -22.52 4.35 -2.87
C LEU A 209 -23.16 3.76 -4.13
N GLN A 210 -23.51 4.61 -5.09
CA GLN A 210 -23.91 4.17 -6.43
C GLN A 210 -22.66 3.74 -7.22
N PRO A 211 -22.76 2.70 -8.07
CA PRO A 211 -21.66 2.25 -8.92
C PRO A 211 -21.36 3.20 -10.08
#